data_AF-A0A8H2W1P5-F1
#
_entry.id   AF-A0A8H2W1P5-F1
#
_cell.length_a   1.000
_cell.length_b   1.000
_cell.length_c   1.000
_cell.angle_alpha   90.00
_cell.angle_beta   90.00
_cell.angle_gamma   90.00
#
_symmetry.space_group_name_H-M   'P 1'
#
loop_
_entity.id
_entity.type
_entity.pdbx_description
1 polymer ?
#
loop_
_entity_poly.entity_id
_entity_poly.type
_entity_poly.pdbx_seq_one_letter_code
_entity_poly.pdbx_strand_id
1 'polypeptide(L)'
;MARISKHTLAPIDDQSQFYPAINGTSSSICFLGKDYLIIYKDIKSNNVACFLHCHKFMLSRLLQLSTQLPTLSKLPIRAFSSIKSTNMSEQKITQWVALNDKSGEFKRGQSQFRNFIKKGGEFPPEKGRYHLYVSYACPWAHRTLIVRKLKGLEDIIPYTSVHWHMQEKGWRFATAEDDISGDNVTASPVEAHKGFTHLREIYFQVDPEYTGRFTVPTLYDVKQGKIVSNESSEIIRMFYTEFDDIIAPEYKNVDLFPANLQKEIEATNEWTYNDINNGVYRSGFATKQEAYDKAVTQLFTSLDRVEKHLSENEGPYYYGKNITEADVRLFTTIIRFDVVYVQHFKTNIRDIRSGYPYIHKWLRNLYWNVSAFGETTEFTHIKNHYTKSHTQINQFSIAPLGPEPPILREDEEVPAVKYALSLRK
;
A
#
# COMPACT_ATOMS: atom_id res chain seq x y z
N MET A 1 -45.60 -9.94 -28.14
CA MET A 1 -46.48 -8.84 -28.58
C MET A 1 -46.95 -8.06 -27.37
N ALA A 2 -46.71 -6.74 -27.34
CA ALA A 2 -47.35 -5.66 -26.55
C ALA A 2 -46.26 -4.63 -26.19
N ARG A 3 -46.06 -3.57 -26.97
CA ARG A 3 -46.79 -2.28 -27.10
C ARG A 3 -46.16 -1.18 -26.22
N ILE A 4 -45.56 -0.24 -26.94
CA ILE A 4 -45.03 1.06 -26.51
C ILE A 4 -46.19 1.97 -26.09
N SER A 5 -46.07 2.72 -24.99
CA SER A 5 -46.83 3.96 -24.78
C SER A 5 -45.90 5.16 -24.71
N LYS A 6 -46.15 6.11 -25.62
CA LYS A 6 -45.54 7.43 -25.70
C LYS A 6 -45.92 8.25 -24.47
N HIS A 7 -44.95 8.88 -23.81
CA HIS A 7 -45.22 10.06 -23.00
C HIS A 7 -44.78 11.32 -23.75
N THR A 8 -45.77 12.18 -23.92
CA THR A 8 -45.78 13.49 -24.56
C THR A 8 -44.90 14.47 -23.77
N LEU A 9 -43.99 15.17 -24.44
CA LEU A 9 -43.26 16.30 -23.88
C LEU A 9 -44.21 17.51 -23.78
N ALA A 10 -44.27 18.12 -22.59
CA ALA A 10 -44.94 19.39 -22.36
C ALA A 10 -44.13 20.55 -22.99
N PRO A 11 -44.76 21.68 -23.36
CA PRO A 11 -44.09 22.76 -24.07
C PRO A 11 -43.15 23.54 -23.14
N ILE A 12 -41.94 23.83 -23.63
CA ILE A 12 -40.95 24.68 -22.95
C ILE A 12 -41.36 26.13 -23.14
N ASP A 13 -41.47 26.86 -22.03
CA ASP A 13 -41.76 28.29 -21.97
C ASP A 13 -40.67 29.12 -22.68
N ASP A 14 -41.13 30.16 -23.38
CA ASP A 14 -40.41 30.91 -24.43
C ASP A 14 -39.46 31.98 -23.85
N GLN A 15 -38.35 31.57 -23.22
CA GLN A 15 -37.25 32.47 -22.83
C GLN A 15 -35.86 31.97 -23.26
N SER A 16 -35.63 31.82 -24.56
CA SER A 16 -34.28 31.70 -25.12
C SER A 16 -33.76 33.05 -25.60
N GLN A 17 -32.72 33.61 -24.97
CA GLN A 17 -31.98 34.75 -25.53
C GLN A 17 -30.83 34.26 -26.42
N PHE A 18 -30.82 34.70 -27.67
CA PHE A 18 -29.74 34.42 -28.63
C PHE A 18 -28.75 35.59 -28.66
N TYR A 19 -27.45 35.30 -28.51
CA TYR A 19 -26.37 36.28 -28.69
C TYR A 19 -25.67 36.07 -30.05
N PRO A 20 -25.29 37.15 -30.76
CA PRO A 20 -24.66 37.04 -32.08
C PRO A 20 -23.22 36.51 -31.98
N ALA A 21 -22.85 35.70 -32.98
CA ALA A 21 -21.60 34.95 -33.04
C ALA A 21 -20.38 35.83 -33.41
N ILE A 22 -19.28 35.65 -32.70
CA ILE A 22 -17.94 36.05 -33.15
C ILE A 22 -17.15 34.75 -33.34
N ASN A 23 -16.57 34.54 -34.53
CA ASN A 23 -15.76 33.37 -34.90
C ASN A 23 -16.46 32.01 -35.02
N GLY A 24 -17.63 31.95 -35.67
CA GLY A 24 -18.15 30.70 -36.28
C GLY A 24 -18.72 29.64 -35.33
N THR A 25 -18.96 29.98 -34.07
CA THR A 25 -19.67 29.14 -33.08
C THR A 25 -20.99 29.81 -32.69
N SER A 26 -22.08 29.04 -32.54
CA SER A 26 -23.30 29.54 -31.90
C SER A 26 -23.47 28.91 -30.52
N SER A 27 -23.94 29.72 -29.57
CA SER A 27 -24.21 29.29 -28.20
C SER A 27 -25.66 29.58 -27.84
N SER A 28 -26.29 28.63 -27.17
CA SER A 28 -27.61 28.80 -26.59
C SER A 28 -27.55 28.48 -25.09
N ILE A 29 -28.17 29.33 -24.29
CA ILE A 29 -28.27 29.14 -22.84
C ILE A 29 -29.69 28.68 -22.55
N CYS A 30 -29.80 27.53 -21.90
CA CYS A 30 -31.08 26.97 -21.47
C CYS A 30 -31.14 27.02 -19.94
N PHE A 31 -32.15 27.68 -19.39
CA PHE A 31 -32.35 27.80 -17.95
C PHE A 31 -33.24 26.66 -17.45
N LEU A 32 -32.77 25.93 -16.44
CA LEU A 32 -33.50 24.83 -15.80
C LEU A 32 -33.61 25.16 -14.31
N GLY A 33 -34.57 26.01 -13.96
CA GLY A 33 -34.76 26.46 -12.59
C GLY A 33 -33.58 27.30 -12.08
N LYS A 34 -32.88 26.84 -11.03
CA LYS A 34 -31.73 27.55 -10.42
C LYS A 34 -30.40 27.31 -11.12
N ASP A 35 -30.37 26.38 -12.09
CA ASP A 35 -29.18 26.02 -12.86
C ASP A 35 -29.32 26.49 -14.32
N TYR A 36 -28.19 26.58 -15.01
CA TYR A 36 -28.16 26.86 -16.44
C TYR A 36 -27.26 25.88 -17.18
N LEU A 37 -27.67 25.52 -18.39
CA LEU A 37 -26.91 24.68 -19.31
C LEU A 37 -26.47 25.54 -20.48
N ILE A 38 -25.17 25.56 -20.77
CA ILE A 38 -24.64 26.20 -21.97
C ILE A 38 -24.39 25.11 -23.01
N ILE A 39 -25.07 25.25 -24.15
CA ILE A 39 -24.92 24.35 -25.30
C ILE A 39 -24.15 25.10 -26.37
N TYR A 40 -23.02 24.53 -26.78
CA TYR A 40 -22.24 25.02 -27.91
C TYR A 40 -22.48 24.12 -29.11
N LYS A 41 -22.80 24.74 -30.25
CA LYS A 41 -22.88 24.07 -31.53
C LYS A 41 -21.83 24.68 -32.46
N ASP A 42 -20.92 23.83 -32.92
CA ASP A 42 -20.01 24.17 -33.99
C ASP A 42 -20.75 24.01 -35.33
N ILE A 43 -20.91 25.13 -36.05
CA ILE A 43 -21.71 25.20 -37.26
C ILE A 43 -21.04 24.44 -38.43
N LYS A 44 -19.72 24.20 -38.38
CA LYS A 44 -19.00 23.52 -39.47
C LYS A 44 -18.93 21.99 -39.33
N SER A 45 -18.89 21.47 -38.10
CA SER A 45 -18.71 20.04 -37.84
C SER A 45 -20.00 19.32 -37.42
N ASN A 46 -21.08 20.07 -37.15
CA ASN A 46 -22.37 19.57 -36.65
C ASN A 46 -22.28 18.79 -35.32
N ASN A 47 -21.14 18.87 -34.63
CA ASN A 47 -20.95 18.30 -33.30
C ASN A 47 -21.52 19.24 -32.22
N VAL A 48 -22.13 18.65 -31.19
CA VAL A 48 -22.70 19.36 -30.04
C VAL A 48 -21.94 18.96 -28.79
N ALA A 49 -21.47 19.96 -28.03
CA ALA A 49 -20.86 19.75 -26.72
C ALA A 49 -21.71 20.45 -25.65
N CYS A 50 -22.08 19.71 -24.61
CA CYS A 50 -22.83 20.20 -23.46
C CYS A 50 -21.93 20.19 -22.22
N PHE A 51 -21.83 21.31 -21.52
CA PHE A 51 -21.17 21.39 -20.22
C PHE A 51 -22.20 21.73 -19.15
N LEU A 52 -22.29 20.86 -18.14
CA LEU A 52 -23.07 21.12 -16.93
C LEU A 52 -22.16 21.86 -15.93
N HIS A 53 -22.56 23.07 -15.52
CA HIS A 53 -21.84 23.85 -14.52
C HIS A 53 -22.77 24.08 -13.32
N CYS A 54 -22.30 23.81 -12.10
CA CYS A 54 -23.11 23.82 -10.90
C CYS A 54 -22.74 25.01 -9.99
N HIS A 55 -23.77 25.77 -9.59
CA HIS A 55 -23.84 26.81 -8.55
C HIS A 55 -23.08 28.16 -8.67
N LYS A 56 -23.88 29.25 -8.60
CA LYS A 56 -23.48 30.66 -8.43
C LYS A 56 -22.94 30.95 -7.02
N PHE A 57 -21.68 31.39 -6.93
CA PHE A 57 -21.27 32.42 -5.98
C PHE A 57 -20.22 33.31 -6.67
N MET A 58 -20.35 34.63 -6.48
CA MET A 58 -19.53 35.70 -7.05
C MET A 58 -19.80 36.14 -8.50
N LEU A 59 -20.83 36.98 -8.67
CA LEU A 59 -20.83 38.02 -9.69
C LEU A 59 -21.70 39.19 -9.22
N SER A 60 -21.19 39.95 -8.23
CA SER A 60 -21.69 41.28 -7.88
C SER A 60 -20.54 42.18 -7.43
N ARG A 61 -19.55 42.38 -8.31
CA ARG A 61 -18.56 43.46 -8.24
C ARG A 61 -17.66 43.30 -9.45
N LEU A 62 -17.98 44.00 -10.53
CA LEU A 62 -17.11 44.38 -11.68
C LEU A 62 -17.99 44.60 -12.90
N LEU A 63 -18.84 45.64 -12.84
CA LEU A 63 -19.48 46.23 -14.02
C LEU A 63 -19.92 47.63 -13.63
N GLN A 64 -18.94 48.50 -13.44
CA GLN A 64 -19.11 49.95 -13.51
C GLN A 64 -17.74 50.56 -13.77
N LEU A 65 -17.72 51.51 -14.71
CA LEU A 65 -16.59 52.34 -15.17
C LEU A 65 -15.74 51.78 -16.32
N SER A 66 -16.37 51.71 -17.49
CA SER A 66 -15.72 52.13 -18.74
C SER A 66 -15.84 53.65 -18.84
N THR A 67 -14.74 54.40 -18.84
CA THR A 67 -14.58 55.63 -19.64
C THR A 67 -13.14 56.15 -19.53
N GLN A 68 -12.58 56.52 -20.69
CA GLN A 68 -11.36 57.31 -20.91
C GLN A 68 -10.00 56.57 -20.93
N LEU A 69 -9.54 56.30 -22.16
CA LEU A 69 -8.13 56.15 -22.51
C LEU A 69 -7.63 57.47 -23.13
N PRO A 70 -6.41 57.90 -22.79
CA PRO A 70 -5.52 58.46 -23.79
C PRO A 70 -4.28 57.58 -23.97
N THR A 71 -3.82 57.59 -25.21
CA THR A 71 -2.63 56.97 -25.75
C THR A 71 -1.37 57.29 -24.94
N LEU A 72 -0.64 56.26 -24.49
CA LEU A 72 0.77 56.38 -24.13
C LEU A 72 1.57 55.15 -24.60
N SER A 73 2.55 55.51 -25.42
CA SER A 73 3.66 54.81 -26.04
C SER A 73 4.33 53.65 -25.31
N LYS A 74 4.66 52.63 -26.12
CA LYS A 74 5.91 51.83 -26.16
C LYS A 74 6.58 51.50 -24.82
N LEU A 75 6.34 50.28 -24.33
CA LEU A 75 7.28 49.52 -23.49
C LEU A 75 7.38 48.09 -24.04
N PRO A 76 8.57 47.46 -24.03
CA PRO A 76 8.79 46.18 -24.68
C PRO A 76 8.11 45.06 -23.88
N ILE A 77 7.34 44.24 -24.59
CA ILE A 77 6.71 43.02 -24.09
C ILE A 77 7.83 42.05 -23.71
N ARG A 78 8.16 41.94 -22.42
CA ARG A 78 8.80 40.74 -21.90
C ARG A 78 7.77 39.63 -22.05
N ALA A 79 8.05 38.68 -22.94
CA ALA A 79 7.32 37.44 -23.02
C ALA A 79 7.39 36.77 -21.64
N PHE A 80 6.30 36.85 -20.88
CA PHE A 80 6.05 35.87 -19.84
C PHE A 80 5.98 34.54 -20.56
N SER A 81 7.06 33.75 -20.49
CA SER A 81 7.00 32.35 -20.85
C SER A 81 5.84 31.79 -20.06
N SER A 82 4.86 31.21 -20.73
CA SER A 82 3.78 30.54 -20.03
C SER A 82 4.47 29.56 -19.08
N ILE A 83 4.24 29.76 -17.78
CA ILE A 83 4.49 28.70 -16.83
C ILE A 83 3.58 27.61 -17.35
N LYS A 84 4.18 26.64 -18.04
CA LYS A 84 3.55 25.35 -18.24
C LYS A 84 3.24 24.91 -16.83
N SER A 85 2.00 25.10 -16.41
CA SER A 85 1.38 24.25 -15.42
C SER A 85 1.62 22.84 -15.95
N THR A 86 2.70 22.24 -15.47
CA THR A 86 2.83 20.81 -15.47
C THR A 86 1.69 20.36 -14.57
N ASN A 87 0.53 20.13 -15.17
CA ASN A 87 -0.38 19.10 -14.71
C ASN A 87 0.41 17.79 -14.76
N MET A 88 1.32 17.60 -13.79
CA MET A 88 1.59 16.29 -13.26
C MET A 88 0.23 15.85 -12.76
N SER A 89 -0.42 14.97 -13.53
CA SER A 89 -1.55 14.21 -13.04
C SER A 89 -1.21 13.75 -11.62
N GLU A 90 -1.95 14.23 -10.62
CA GLU A 90 -1.82 13.78 -9.24
C GLU A 90 -1.82 12.26 -9.26
N GLN A 91 -0.64 11.64 -9.07
CA GLN A 91 -0.53 10.19 -9.07
C GLN A 91 -1.35 9.71 -7.88
N LYS A 92 -2.43 8.99 -8.16
CA LYS A 92 -3.27 8.47 -7.08
C LYS A 92 -2.43 7.55 -6.21
N ILE A 93 -2.59 7.60 -4.89
CA ILE A 93 -1.84 6.76 -3.94
C ILE A 93 -2.00 5.25 -4.27
N THR A 94 -3.14 4.89 -4.85
CA THR A 94 -3.47 3.53 -5.30
C THR A 94 -2.88 3.14 -6.66
N GLN A 95 -2.21 4.06 -7.37
CA GLN A 95 -1.51 3.76 -8.62
C GLN A 95 -0.11 3.21 -8.33
N TRP A 96 0.04 1.91 -8.53
CA TRP A 96 1.30 1.21 -8.28
C TRP A 96 2.27 1.26 -9.47
N VAL A 97 1.75 1.37 -10.69
CA VAL A 97 2.52 1.58 -11.92
C VAL A 97 2.09 2.89 -12.56
N ALA A 98 3.03 3.70 -13.05
CA ALA A 98 2.72 4.97 -13.68
C ALA A 98 1.95 4.75 -14.99
N LEU A 99 0.92 5.57 -15.24
CA LEU A 99 0.03 5.43 -16.41
C LEU A 99 0.76 5.52 -17.76
N ASN A 100 1.92 6.18 -17.79
CA ASN A 100 2.75 6.36 -18.98
C ASN A 100 3.96 5.41 -19.05
N ASP A 101 4.07 4.44 -18.11
CA ASP A 101 5.17 3.49 -18.13
C ASP A 101 5.03 2.51 -19.31
N LYS A 102 5.98 2.58 -20.24
CA LYS A 102 5.99 1.73 -21.44
C LYS A 102 6.49 0.32 -21.17
N SER A 103 7.19 0.07 -20.07
CA SER A 103 7.68 -1.27 -19.70
C SER A 103 6.59 -2.12 -19.06
N GLY A 104 5.65 -1.49 -18.36
CA GLY A 104 4.64 -2.17 -17.54
C GLY A 104 5.21 -2.82 -16.29
N GLU A 105 6.49 -2.58 -15.96
CA GLU A 105 7.14 -3.08 -14.75
C GLU A 105 6.77 -2.22 -13.52
N PHE A 106 6.51 -2.88 -12.41
CA PHE A 106 6.39 -2.21 -11.12
C PHE A 106 7.76 -1.83 -10.56
N LYS A 107 7.92 -0.54 -10.25
CA LYS A 107 9.11 0.03 -9.59
C LYS A 107 8.73 0.55 -8.21
N ARG A 108 9.35 -0.01 -7.17
CA ARG A 108 9.09 0.39 -5.78
C ARG A 108 9.78 1.72 -5.47
N GLY A 109 9.04 2.67 -4.90
CA GLY A 109 9.61 3.89 -4.36
C GLY A 109 10.45 3.61 -3.11
N GLN A 110 11.54 4.36 -2.91
CA GLN A 110 12.43 4.22 -1.76
C GLN A 110 11.87 4.96 -0.52
N SER A 111 12.11 4.38 0.65
CA SER A 111 11.82 4.97 1.97
C SER A 111 12.65 6.26 2.17
N GLN A 112 12.04 7.31 2.71
CA GLN A 112 12.63 8.65 2.81
C GLN A 112 13.17 8.97 4.21
N PHE A 113 12.52 8.48 5.27
CA PHE A 113 12.98 8.66 6.64
C PHE A 113 13.89 7.50 7.02
N ARG A 114 15.17 7.79 7.28
CA ARG A 114 16.25 6.79 7.43
C ARG A 114 17.14 7.05 8.65
N ASN A 115 16.60 7.74 9.66
CA ASN A 115 17.33 7.93 10.91
C ASN A 115 17.36 6.61 11.71
N PHE A 116 18.26 6.53 12.70
CA PHE A 116 18.49 5.33 13.48
C PHE A 116 18.31 5.60 14.97
N ILE A 117 17.64 4.69 15.67
CA ILE A 117 17.70 4.66 17.14
C ILE A 117 19.09 4.20 17.52
N LYS A 118 19.79 4.99 18.34
CA LYS A 118 21.16 4.71 18.76
C LYS A 118 21.47 5.30 20.12
N LYS A 119 22.14 4.54 20.98
CA LYS A 119 22.67 5.08 22.26
C LYS A 119 23.54 6.31 22.03
N GLY A 120 23.23 7.40 22.75
CA GLY A 120 23.93 8.70 22.62
C GLY A 120 23.68 9.45 21.30
N GLY A 121 22.79 8.96 20.43
CA GLY A 121 22.36 9.65 19.22
C GLY A 121 21.18 10.61 19.44
N GLU A 122 20.65 11.16 18.34
CA GLU A 122 19.44 12.00 18.37
C GLU A 122 18.21 11.24 18.91
N PHE A 123 18.14 9.94 18.59
CA PHE A 123 17.09 9.01 18.97
C PHE A 123 17.64 7.93 19.92
N PRO A 124 17.84 8.19 21.22
CA PRO A 124 18.27 7.19 22.19
C PRO A 124 17.16 6.18 22.57
N PRO A 125 17.51 4.91 22.82
CA PRO A 125 16.56 3.84 23.17
C PRO A 125 15.93 4.08 24.55
N GLU A 126 14.64 4.44 24.57
CA GLU A 126 13.90 4.81 25.79
C GLU A 126 12.51 4.18 25.81
N LYS A 127 12.12 3.62 26.97
CA LYS A 127 10.76 3.08 27.19
C LYS A 127 9.71 4.19 27.03
N GLY A 128 8.70 3.94 26.20
CA GLY A 128 7.58 4.86 25.98
C GLY A 128 7.87 6.07 25.09
N ARG A 129 9.06 6.16 24.48
CA ARG A 129 9.40 7.25 23.54
C ARG A 129 8.97 6.98 22.10
N TYR A 130 8.93 5.71 21.70
CA TYR A 130 8.70 5.34 20.31
C TYR A 130 7.34 4.69 20.13
N HIS A 131 6.63 5.09 19.09
CA HIS A 131 5.38 4.46 18.67
C HIS A 131 5.52 3.93 17.26
N LEU A 132 5.06 2.70 17.04
CA LEU A 132 5.15 2.04 15.74
C LEU A 132 3.78 2.02 15.05
N TYR A 133 3.66 2.62 13.87
CA TYR A 133 2.47 2.48 13.03
C TYR A 133 2.68 1.36 12.02
N VAL A 134 1.75 0.41 11.99
CA VAL A 134 1.83 -0.80 11.15
C VAL A 134 0.51 -1.03 10.42
N SER A 135 0.48 -2.01 9.53
CA SER A 135 -0.75 -2.71 9.16
C SER A 135 -0.46 -4.21 9.24
N TYR A 136 -1.33 -5.00 9.87
CA TYR A 136 -1.17 -6.46 9.86
C TYR A 136 -1.15 -7.05 8.44
N ALA A 137 -1.76 -6.37 7.47
CA ALA A 137 -1.74 -6.79 6.08
C ALA A 137 -0.34 -6.67 5.44
N CYS A 138 0.43 -5.66 5.81
CA CYS A 138 1.67 -5.30 5.14
C CYS A 138 2.84 -6.22 5.54
N PRO A 139 3.48 -6.96 4.62
CA PRO A 139 4.59 -7.85 4.96
C PRO A 139 5.84 -7.11 5.47
N TRP A 140 6.02 -5.84 5.09
CA TRP A 140 7.14 -5.01 5.56
C TRP A 140 6.94 -4.60 7.03
N ALA A 141 5.71 -4.19 7.38
CA ALA A 141 5.38 -3.84 8.76
C ALA A 141 5.29 -5.08 9.66
N HIS A 142 4.88 -6.22 9.10
CA HIS A 142 4.84 -7.47 9.85
C HIS A 142 6.24 -7.92 10.35
N ARG A 143 7.32 -7.58 9.63
CA ARG A 143 8.69 -7.85 10.10
C ARG A 143 8.99 -7.17 11.42
N THR A 144 8.56 -5.91 11.57
CA THR A 144 8.82 -5.14 12.79
C THR A 144 7.99 -5.66 13.96
N LEU A 145 6.78 -6.18 13.71
CA LEU A 145 5.97 -6.85 14.73
C LEU A 145 6.59 -8.16 15.22
N ILE A 146 7.07 -9.00 14.30
CA ILE A 146 7.74 -10.26 14.64
C ILE A 146 8.99 -9.97 15.48
N VAL A 147 9.86 -9.05 15.03
CA VAL A 147 11.10 -8.72 15.76
C VAL A 147 10.81 -8.05 17.09
N ARG A 148 9.81 -7.15 17.16
CA ARG A 148 9.35 -6.55 18.41
C ARG A 148 9.00 -7.62 19.45
N LYS A 149 8.28 -8.67 19.05
CA LYS A 149 7.90 -9.77 19.94
C LYS A 149 9.06 -10.72 20.27
N LEU A 150 9.90 -11.06 19.28
CA LEU A 150 11.12 -11.86 19.52
C LEU A 150 12.09 -11.19 20.49
N LYS A 151 12.13 -9.86 20.54
CA LYS A 151 13.02 -9.07 21.41
C LYS A 151 12.36 -8.56 22.69
N GLY A 152 11.13 -8.97 23.00
CA GLY A 152 10.45 -8.58 24.24
C GLY A 152 10.19 -7.07 24.35
N LEU A 153 9.97 -6.40 23.22
CA LEU A 153 9.82 -4.94 23.15
C LEU A 153 8.37 -4.48 23.36
N GLU A 154 7.48 -5.37 23.78
CA GLU A 154 6.05 -5.07 23.79
C GLU A 154 5.68 -3.88 24.69
N ASP A 155 6.27 -3.81 25.88
CA ASP A 155 6.06 -2.74 26.86
C ASP A 155 6.90 -1.48 26.58
N ILE A 156 7.81 -1.54 25.62
CA ILE A 156 8.77 -0.47 25.32
C ILE A 156 8.33 0.34 24.11
N ILE A 157 7.88 -0.36 23.06
CA ILE A 157 7.46 0.21 21.78
C ILE A 157 6.00 -0.21 21.56
N PRO A 158 5.01 0.55 22.02
CA PRO A 158 3.63 0.32 21.63
C PRO A 158 3.46 0.47 20.11
N TYR A 159 2.40 -0.13 19.57
CA TYR A 159 2.07 0.01 18.15
C TYR A 159 0.58 0.23 17.94
N THR A 160 0.26 0.81 16.78
CA THR A 160 -1.11 0.89 16.26
C THR A 160 -1.15 0.34 14.86
N SER A 161 -2.03 -0.62 14.62
CA SER A 161 -2.35 -1.08 13.28
C SER A 161 -3.39 -0.15 12.65
N VAL A 162 -3.06 0.41 11.49
CA VAL A 162 -4.04 1.08 10.63
C VAL A 162 -5.06 0.06 10.10
N HIS A 163 -6.21 0.55 9.67
CA HIS A 163 -7.26 -0.27 9.06
C HIS A 163 -6.74 -0.94 7.77
N TRP A 164 -7.13 -2.20 7.50
CA TRP A 164 -6.66 -2.95 6.33
C TRP A 164 -7.10 -2.34 4.99
N HIS A 165 -8.24 -1.66 4.96
CA HIS A 165 -8.78 -1.04 3.74
C HIS A 165 -8.03 0.25 3.40
N MET A 166 -7.23 0.20 2.34
CA MET A 166 -6.46 1.34 1.84
C MET A 166 -7.17 1.95 0.63
N GLN A 167 -7.65 3.19 0.77
CA GLN A 167 -8.37 3.90 -0.29
C GLN A 167 -7.52 5.05 -0.87
N GLU A 168 -8.18 6.04 -1.49
CA GLU A 168 -7.52 7.14 -2.21
C GLU A 168 -6.57 7.98 -1.35
N LYS A 169 -6.84 8.07 -0.04
CA LYS A 169 -6.01 8.80 0.94
C LYS A 169 -4.94 7.92 1.61
N GLY A 170 -4.80 6.66 1.20
CA GLY A 170 -3.85 5.71 1.76
C GLY A 170 -4.35 5.04 3.04
N TRP A 171 -3.43 4.74 3.95
CA TRP A 171 -3.73 4.08 5.22
C TRP A 171 -4.53 4.98 6.15
N ARG A 172 -5.69 4.49 6.60
CA ARG A 172 -6.55 5.18 7.57
C ARG A 172 -6.51 4.52 8.93
N PHE A 173 -6.72 5.30 9.98
CA PHE A 173 -6.96 4.76 11.31
C PHE A 173 -8.37 4.15 11.39
N ALA A 174 -8.55 3.18 12.28
CA ALA A 174 -9.86 2.60 12.53
C ALA A 174 -10.71 3.53 13.40
N THR A 175 -12.02 3.48 13.21
CA THR A 175 -13.00 4.21 14.02
C THR A 175 -13.79 3.25 14.91
N ALA A 176 -14.55 3.78 15.87
CA ALA A 176 -15.33 2.95 16.79
C ALA A 176 -16.47 2.18 16.09
N GLU A 177 -16.86 2.62 14.89
CA GLU A 177 -17.88 2.00 14.06
C GLU A 177 -17.34 0.88 13.15
N ASP A 178 -16.02 0.73 13.05
CA ASP A 178 -15.43 -0.35 12.26
C ASP A 178 -15.59 -1.70 12.99
N ASP A 179 -16.33 -2.63 12.37
CA ASP A 179 -16.38 -4.03 12.79
C ASP A 179 -15.13 -4.77 12.27
N ILE A 180 -14.03 -4.66 13.03
CA ILE A 180 -12.71 -5.17 12.66
C ILE A 180 -12.03 -5.86 13.83
N SER A 181 -11.44 -7.05 13.59
CA SER A 181 -10.67 -7.76 14.61
C SER A 181 -9.31 -7.11 14.88
N GLY A 182 -8.82 -7.26 16.11
CA GLY A 182 -7.45 -6.91 16.52
C GLY A 182 -7.40 -5.72 17.47
N ASP A 183 -6.89 -5.95 18.68
CA ASP A 183 -6.91 -4.96 19.78
C ASP A 183 -6.12 -3.68 19.48
N ASN A 184 -5.13 -3.75 18.58
CA ASN A 184 -4.31 -2.60 18.19
C ASN A 184 -4.82 -1.90 16.93
N VAL A 185 -6.01 -2.27 16.44
CA VAL A 185 -6.63 -1.67 15.25
C VAL A 185 -7.54 -0.54 15.68
N THR A 186 -6.94 0.61 15.95
CA THR A 186 -7.62 1.73 16.62
C THR A 186 -7.30 3.07 15.95
N ALA A 187 -7.90 4.13 16.47
CA ALA A 187 -7.38 5.49 16.32
C ALA A 187 -5.94 5.58 16.88
N SER A 188 -5.16 6.58 16.43
CA SER A 188 -3.84 6.82 16.99
C SER A 188 -3.94 7.23 18.48
N PRO A 189 -3.24 6.55 19.40
CA PRO A 189 -3.23 6.90 20.82
C PRO A 189 -2.23 8.02 21.15
N VAL A 190 -1.37 8.40 20.20
CA VAL A 190 -0.42 9.50 20.38
C VAL A 190 -1.19 10.82 20.38
N GLU A 191 -1.07 11.60 21.46
CA GLU A 191 -1.84 12.84 21.67
C GLU A 191 -1.67 13.84 20.52
N ALA A 192 -0.46 13.97 19.97
CA ALA A 192 -0.19 14.85 18.83
C ALA A 192 -0.95 14.48 17.55
N HIS A 193 -1.51 13.27 17.47
CA HIS A 193 -2.27 12.77 16.32
C HIS A 193 -3.77 12.65 16.64
N LYS A 194 -4.23 13.25 17.73
CA LYS A 194 -5.64 13.24 18.10
C LYS A 194 -6.47 13.88 16.98
N GLY A 195 -7.47 13.14 16.50
CA GLY A 195 -8.32 13.54 15.39
C GLY A 195 -7.74 13.26 14.00
N PHE A 196 -6.52 12.74 13.90
CA PHE A 196 -6.00 12.28 12.61
C PHE A 196 -6.79 11.06 12.15
N THR A 197 -7.13 11.08 10.87
CA THR A 197 -7.90 10.03 10.22
C THR A 197 -7.02 9.10 9.38
N HIS A 198 -5.86 9.59 8.94
CA HIS A 198 -4.95 8.89 8.04
C HIS A 198 -3.48 9.05 8.47
N LEU A 199 -2.69 8.02 8.17
CA LEU A 199 -1.25 8.00 8.42
C LEU A 199 -0.52 9.17 7.73
N ARG A 200 -1.01 9.59 6.55
CA ARG A 200 -0.42 10.72 5.80
C ARG A 200 -0.38 12.03 6.59
N GLU A 201 -1.30 12.22 7.53
CA GLU A 201 -1.35 13.44 8.35
C GLU A 201 -0.13 13.53 9.27
N ILE A 202 0.39 12.38 9.75
CA ILE A 202 1.65 12.30 10.50
C ILE A 202 2.83 12.72 9.62
N TYR A 203 2.85 12.27 8.35
CA TYR A 203 3.91 12.64 7.42
C TYR A 203 3.90 14.14 7.13
N PHE A 204 2.73 14.73 6.86
CA PHE A 204 2.62 16.17 6.62
C PHE A 204 2.87 17.03 7.87
N GLN A 205 2.61 16.49 9.06
CA GLN A 205 2.99 17.16 10.30
C GLN A 205 4.52 17.27 10.45
N VAL A 206 5.26 16.25 10.03
CA VAL A 206 6.72 16.22 10.10
C VAL A 206 7.36 16.98 8.93
N ASP A 207 6.80 16.86 7.74
CA ASP A 207 7.24 17.52 6.52
C ASP A 207 6.02 17.94 5.67
N PRO A 208 5.61 19.23 5.74
CA PRO A 208 4.45 19.74 4.99
C PRO A 208 4.58 19.59 3.47
N GLU A 209 5.80 19.52 2.94
CA GLU A 209 6.09 19.40 1.51
C GLU A 209 6.40 17.94 1.11
N TYR A 210 6.05 16.96 1.94
CA TYR A 210 6.34 15.56 1.69
C TYR A 210 5.66 15.05 0.41
N THR A 211 6.48 14.59 -0.55
CA THR A 211 6.03 14.09 -1.87
C THR A 211 6.16 12.57 -2.03
N GLY A 212 6.66 11.88 -1.00
CA GLY A 212 6.87 10.43 -1.02
C GLY A 212 5.60 9.61 -0.75
N ARG A 213 5.77 8.31 -0.53
CA ARG A 213 4.66 7.41 -0.17
C ARG A 213 4.47 7.30 1.34
N PHE A 214 3.25 7.50 1.80
CA PHE A 214 2.81 7.31 3.19
C PHE A 214 2.75 5.81 3.52
N THR A 215 3.84 5.26 4.02
CA THR A 215 4.07 3.81 4.09
C THR A 215 4.12 3.31 5.52
N VAL A 216 3.59 2.11 5.75
CA VAL A 216 3.86 1.33 6.97
C VAL A 216 5.00 0.33 6.69
N PRO A 217 5.89 0.06 7.65
CA PRO A 217 5.89 0.57 9.01
C PRO A 217 6.37 2.03 9.09
N THR A 218 5.88 2.78 10.09
CA THR A 218 6.39 4.11 10.46
C THR A 218 6.78 4.11 11.93
N LEU A 219 8.08 4.26 12.23
CA LEU A 219 8.58 4.41 13.59
C LEU A 219 8.64 5.89 13.95
N TYR A 220 7.83 6.29 14.93
CA TYR A 220 7.63 7.69 15.31
C TYR A 220 8.20 7.96 16.71
N ASP A 221 8.96 9.05 16.86
CA ASP A 221 9.41 9.57 18.14
C ASP A 221 8.37 10.53 18.71
N VAL A 222 7.67 10.11 19.76
CA VAL A 222 6.60 10.89 20.39
C VAL A 222 7.13 12.11 21.15
N LYS A 223 8.39 12.09 21.59
CA LYS A 223 8.98 13.21 22.35
C LYS A 223 9.36 14.36 21.44
N GLN A 224 9.92 14.05 20.27
CA GLN A 224 10.37 15.06 19.31
C GLN A 224 9.34 15.37 18.22
N GLY A 225 8.30 14.54 18.09
CA GLY A 225 7.29 14.68 17.06
C GLY A 225 7.83 14.41 15.65
N LYS A 226 8.74 13.44 15.49
CA LYS A 226 9.44 13.13 14.23
C LYS A 226 9.23 11.68 13.81
N ILE A 227 9.24 11.42 12.51
CA ILE A 227 9.42 10.06 11.98
C ILE A 227 10.92 9.71 12.04
N VAL A 228 11.26 8.66 12.81
CA VAL A 228 12.62 8.13 12.88
C VAL A 228 12.96 7.42 11.58
N SER A 229 12.16 6.40 11.24
CA SER A 229 12.35 5.63 10.02
C SER A 229 11.04 5.07 9.51
N ASN A 230 10.95 4.93 8.18
CA ASN A 230 9.92 4.15 7.52
C ASN A 230 10.49 2.99 6.67
N GLU A 231 11.72 2.59 6.95
CA GLU A 231 12.41 1.48 6.29
C GLU A 231 12.40 0.23 7.18
N SER A 232 11.57 -0.76 6.84
CA SER A 232 11.38 -1.97 7.65
C SER A 232 12.68 -2.73 7.95
N SER A 233 13.62 -2.76 7.00
CA SER A 233 14.87 -3.51 7.14
C SER A 233 15.85 -2.86 8.13
N GLU A 234 15.77 -1.55 8.28
CA GLU A 234 16.55 -0.81 9.26
C GLU A 234 15.89 -0.82 10.63
N ILE A 235 14.56 -0.65 10.67
CA ILE A 235 13.80 -0.68 11.93
C ILE A 235 14.01 -1.99 12.67
N ILE A 236 13.96 -3.15 11.98
CA ILE A 236 14.24 -4.42 12.65
C ILE A 236 15.66 -4.46 13.21
N ARG A 237 16.66 -3.94 12.49
CA ARG A 237 18.06 -3.89 12.95
C ARG A 237 18.24 -2.99 14.17
N MET A 238 17.48 -1.89 14.27
CA MET A 238 17.43 -1.07 15.50
C MET A 238 16.94 -1.88 16.70
N PHE A 239 16.00 -2.81 16.49
CA PHE A 239 15.40 -3.60 17.56
C PHE A 239 16.29 -4.76 18.05
N TYR A 240 17.33 -5.13 17.31
CA TYR A 240 18.18 -6.27 17.66
C TYR A 240 18.94 -6.05 18.97
N THR A 241 19.55 -4.87 19.15
CA THR A 241 20.47 -4.63 20.27
C THR A 241 20.36 -3.27 20.93
N GLU A 242 19.79 -2.24 20.28
CA GLU A 242 19.80 -0.88 20.83
C GLU A 242 19.03 -0.80 22.16
N PHE A 243 18.03 -1.66 22.35
CA PHE A 243 17.20 -1.73 23.56
C PHE A 243 17.68 -2.77 24.59
N ASP A 244 18.81 -3.45 24.37
CA ASP A 244 19.26 -4.56 25.23
C ASP A 244 19.47 -4.17 26.70
N ASP A 245 19.69 -2.89 26.99
CA ASP A 245 19.88 -2.39 28.37
C ASP A 245 18.56 -2.36 29.16
N ILE A 246 17.41 -2.32 28.49
CA ILE A 246 16.10 -2.10 29.12
C ILE A 246 15.09 -3.22 28.86
N ILE A 247 15.47 -4.29 28.16
CA ILE A 247 14.68 -5.52 28.02
C ILE A 247 15.06 -6.58 29.06
N ALA A 248 14.16 -7.54 29.28
CA ALA A 248 14.40 -8.65 30.18
C ALA A 248 15.54 -9.58 29.67
N PRO A 249 16.35 -10.19 30.56
CA PRO A 249 17.53 -10.97 30.18
C PRO A 249 17.30 -12.08 29.16
N GLU A 250 16.14 -12.76 29.21
CA GLU A 250 15.77 -13.84 28.31
C GLU A 250 15.72 -13.42 26.84
N TYR A 251 15.41 -12.14 26.56
CA TYR A 251 15.34 -11.59 25.20
C TYR A 251 16.69 -11.08 24.68
N LYS A 252 17.69 -10.91 25.55
CA LYS A 252 19.02 -10.40 25.16
C LYS A 252 19.80 -11.40 24.30
N ASN A 253 19.58 -12.70 24.54
CA ASN A 253 20.27 -13.78 23.82
C ASN A 253 19.66 -14.11 22.45
N VAL A 254 18.59 -13.42 22.05
CA VAL A 254 18.00 -13.56 20.71
C VAL A 254 18.85 -12.79 19.70
N ASP A 255 19.76 -13.51 19.02
CA ASP A 255 20.62 -12.97 17.98
C ASP A 255 20.09 -13.30 16.58
N LEU A 256 19.45 -12.29 15.96
CA LEU A 256 18.86 -12.42 14.63
C LEU A 256 19.86 -12.14 13.49
N PHE A 257 21.07 -11.68 13.80
CA PHE A 257 22.09 -11.32 12.81
C PHE A 257 23.51 -11.70 13.28
N PRO A 258 23.74 -12.99 13.56
CA PRO A 258 24.97 -13.46 14.20
C PRO A 258 26.18 -13.27 13.30
N ALA A 259 27.29 -12.85 13.91
CA ALA A 259 28.51 -12.43 13.21
C ALA A 259 29.04 -13.43 12.18
N ASN A 260 28.91 -14.74 12.45
CA ASN A 260 29.39 -15.81 11.59
C ASN A 260 28.49 -16.10 10.38
N LEU A 261 27.29 -15.52 10.30
CA LEU A 261 26.35 -15.70 9.18
C LEU A 261 26.00 -14.39 8.46
N GLN A 262 26.57 -13.24 8.86
CA GLN A 262 26.15 -11.94 8.34
C GLN A 262 26.28 -11.85 6.82
N LYS A 263 27.38 -12.36 6.25
CA LYS A 263 27.62 -12.32 4.79
C LYS A 263 26.60 -13.16 4.04
N GLU A 264 26.32 -14.36 4.52
CA GLU A 264 25.34 -15.28 3.97
C GLU A 264 23.93 -14.70 4.08
N ILE A 265 23.58 -14.15 5.25
CA ILE A 265 22.29 -13.50 5.48
C ILE A 265 22.10 -12.30 4.55
N GLU A 266 23.11 -11.45 4.38
CA GLU A 266 23.03 -10.29 3.49
C GLU A 266 22.87 -10.69 2.03
N ALA A 267 23.70 -11.62 1.56
CA ALA A 267 23.59 -12.17 0.20
C ALA A 267 22.20 -12.77 -0.02
N THR A 268 21.69 -13.52 0.95
CA THR A 268 20.34 -14.10 0.86
C THR A 268 19.24 -13.05 0.85
N ASN A 269 19.31 -12.09 1.76
CA ASN A 269 18.33 -11.02 1.87
C ASN A 269 18.25 -10.14 0.63
N GLU A 270 19.35 -9.98 -0.10
CA GLU A 270 19.38 -9.25 -1.36
C GLU A 270 18.54 -9.95 -2.44
N TRP A 271 18.84 -11.21 -2.75
CA TRP A 271 18.12 -11.92 -3.81
C TRP A 271 16.69 -12.27 -3.38
N THR A 272 16.43 -12.64 -2.12
CA THR A 272 15.07 -12.90 -1.66
C THR A 272 14.23 -11.62 -1.68
N TYR A 273 14.82 -10.45 -1.38
CA TYR A 273 14.09 -9.19 -1.52
C TYR A 273 13.71 -8.93 -2.98
N ASN A 274 14.68 -8.99 -3.89
CA ASN A 274 14.48 -8.66 -5.30
C ASN A 274 13.52 -9.63 -6.00
N ASP A 275 13.69 -10.92 -5.74
CA ASP A 275 13.05 -11.98 -6.52
C ASP A 275 11.82 -12.58 -5.85
N ILE A 276 11.72 -12.53 -4.51
CA ILE A 276 10.59 -13.11 -3.77
C ILE A 276 9.73 -12.01 -3.15
N ASN A 277 10.27 -11.28 -2.16
CA ASN A 277 9.49 -10.31 -1.39
C ASN A 277 8.90 -9.21 -2.28
N ASN A 278 9.71 -8.67 -3.19
CA ASN A 278 9.26 -7.72 -4.19
C ASN A 278 8.79 -8.40 -5.49
N GLY A 279 9.26 -9.61 -5.78
CA GLY A 279 8.90 -10.38 -6.98
C GLY A 279 7.40 -10.68 -7.10
N VAL A 280 6.73 -10.99 -5.98
CA VAL A 280 5.26 -11.17 -5.97
C VAL A 280 4.53 -9.89 -6.38
N TYR A 281 5.00 -8.71 -5.95
CA TYR A 281 4.42 -7.43 -6.34
C TYR A 281 4.75 -7.07 -7.80
N ARG A 282 5.97 -7.37 -8.25
CA ARG A 282 6.36 -7.20 -9.66
C ARG A 282 5.49 -8.03 -10.58
N SER A 283 5.13 -9.24 -10.17
CA SER A 283 4.21 -10.12 -10.90
C SER A 283 2.79 -9.55 -10.86
N GLY A 284 2.26 -9.27 -9.68
CA GLY A 284 0.86 -8.87 -9.51
C GLY A 284 0.49 -7.48 -10.04
N PHE A 285 1.44 -6.55 -10.05
CA PHE A 285 1.23 -5.20 -10.58
C PHE A 285 1.71 -5.01 -12.03
N ALA A 286 2.25 -6.05 -12.67
CA ALA A 286 2.60 -5.97 -14.08
C ALA A 286 1.36 -5.62 -14.93
N THR A 287 1.51 -4.65 -15.83
CA THR A 287 0.44 -4.23 -16.76
C THR A 287 0.62 -4.79 -18.17
N LYS A 288 1.67 -5.57 -18.39
CA LYS A 288 2.01 -6.23 -19.66
C LYS A 288 2.40 -7.69 -19.43
N GLN A 289 2.13 -8.54 -20.43
CA GLN A 289 2.41 -9.97 -20.36
C GLN A 289 3.90 -10.24 -20.18
N GLU A 290 4.77 -9.55 -20.91
CA GLU A 290 6.22 -9.77 -20.87
C GLU A 290 6.81 -9.39 -19.51
N ALA A 291 6.30 -8.32 -18.89
CA ALA A 291 6.69 -7.89 -17.56
C ALA A 291 6.25 -8.90 -16.48
N TYR A 292 5.03 -9.45 -16.62
CA TYR A 292 4.52 -10.50 -15.77
C TYR A 292 5.34 -11.80 -15.92
N ASP A 293 5.54 -12.30 -17.14
CA ASP A 293 6.24 -13.55 -17.43
C ASP A 293 7.66 -13.53 -16.85
N LYS A 294 8.38 -12.41 -17.04
CA LYS A 294 9.72 -12.21 -16.47
C LYS A 294 9.70 -12.23 -14.94
N ALA A 295 8.76 -11.52 -14.31
CA ALA A 295 8.68 -11.42 -12.87
C ALA A 295 8.28 -12.75 -12.21
N VAL A 296 7.27 -13.42 -12.74
CA VAL A 296 6.76 -14.68 -12.18
C VAL A 296 7.75 -15.82 -12.39
N THR A 297 8.43 -15.89 -13.55
CA THR A 297 9.46 -16.91 -13.80
C THR A 297 10.65 -16.75 -12.84
N GLN A 298 11.13 -15.52 -12.62
CA GLN A 298 12.20 -15.25 -11.65
C GLN A 298 11.76 -15.62 -10.22
N LEU A 299 10.53 -15.27 -9.83
CA LEU A 299 9.97 -15.63 -8.53
C LEU A 299 10.01 -17.14 -8.29
N PHE A 300 9.52 -17.95 -9.24
CA PHE A 300 9.50 -19.40 -9.07
C PHE A 300 10.89 -20.03 -9.12
N THR A 301 11.80 -19.51 -9.95
CA THR A 301 13.22 -19.92 -9.92
C THR A 301 13.84 -19.70 -8.54
N SER A 302 13.54 -18.56 -7.90
CA SER A 302 14.04 -18.22 -6.58
C SER A 302 13.34 -19.01 -5.46
N LEU A 303 12.06 -19.37 -5.61
CA LEU A 303 11.39 -20.30 -4.69
C LEU A 303 11.97 -21.72 -4.78
N ASP A 304 12.29 -22.21 -5.99
CA ASP A 304 12.98 -23.49 -6.19
C ASP A 304 14.37 -23.48 -5.51
N ARG A 305 15.07 -22.34 -5.53
CA ARG A 305 16.33 -22.16 -4.78
C ARG A 305 16.13 -22.23 -3.26
N VAL A 306 15.09 -21.59 -2.72
CA VAL A 306 14.75 -21.70 -1.28
C VAL A 306 14.43 -23.14 -0.91
N GLU A 307 13.61 -23.80 -1.72
CA GLU A 307 13.18 -25.19 -1.48
C GLU A 307 14.39 -26.14 -1.42
N LYS A 308 15.31 -26.01 -2.36
CA LYS A 308 16.56 -26.78 -2.36
C LYS A 308 17.41 -26.48 -1.13
N HIS A 309 17.56 -25.21 -0.75
CA HIS A 309 18.33 -24.83 0.44
C HIS A 309 17.74 -25.45 1.72
N LEU A 310 16.41 -25.38 1.88
CA LEU A 310 15.72 -25.94 3.05
C LEU A 310 15.71 -27.48 3.08
N SER A 311 15.87 -28.14 1.93
CA SER A 311 15.97 -29.61 1.88
C SER A 311 17.34 -30.14 2.28
N GLU A 312 18.39 -29.32 2.14
CA GLU A 312 19.78 -29.68 2.43
C GLU A 312 20.26 -29.18 3.81
N ASN A 313 19.55 -28.23 4.42
CA ASN A 313 19.89 -27.64 5.72
C ASN A 313 19.40 -28.48 6.92
N GLU A 314 20.14 -28.44 8.03
CA GLU A 314 19.84 -29.18 9.27
C GLU A 314 18.60 -28.67 10.03
N GLY A 315 18.09 -27.47 9.70
CA GLY A 315 16.81 -26.94 10.20
C GLY A 315 16.72 -26.74 11.73
N PRO A 316 15.55 -26.31 12.25
CA PRO A 316 14.29 -26.11 11.54
C PRO A 316 14.11 -24.71 10.90
N TYR A 317 15.11 -23.84 10.98
CA TYR A 317 15.11 -22.48 10.42
C TYR A 317 16.05 -22.35 9.23
N TYR A 318 16.00 -21.23 8.51
CA TYR A 318 16.69 -21.04 7.23
C TYR A 318 18.20 -21.32 7.30
N TYR A 319 18.87 -20.88 8.35
CA TYR A 319 20.31 -21.13 8.59
C TYR A 319 20.58 -22.13 9.73
N GLY A 320 19.68 -23.09 9.92
CA GLY A 320 19.86 -24.21 10.84
C GLY A 320 19.02 -24.06 12.10
N LYS A 321 19.67 -24.12 13.27
CA LYS A 321 18.99 -24.30 14.57
C LYS A 321 18.39 -23.04 15.17
N ASN A 322 18.82 -21.86 14.72
CA ASN A 322 18.41 -20.57 15.27
C ASN A 322 17.68 -19.72 14.23
N ILE A 323 16.70 -18.94 14.69
CA ILE A 323 15.99 -17.96 13.87
C ILE A 323 16.93 -16.81 13.53
N THR A 324 16.91 -16.36 12.28
CA THR A 324 17.66 -15.18 11.81
C THR A 324 16.73 -14.16 11.14
N GLU A 325 17.26 -12.98 10.80
CA GLU A 325 16.50 -11.99 10.02
C GLU A 325 16.08 -12.51 8.64
N ALA A 326 16.78 -13.51 8.09
CA ALA A 326 16.40 -14.15 6.83
C ALA A 326 15.04 -14.87 6.97
N ASP A 327 14.81 -15.58 8.08
CA ASP A 327 13.54 -16.23 8.39
C ASP A 327 12.41 -15.21 8.48
N VAL A 328 12.61 -14.15 9.26
CA VAL A 328 11.63 -13.07 9.45
C VAL A 328 11.25 -12.43 8.11
N ARG A 329 12.25 -12.09 7.28
CA ARG A 329 12.03 -11.39 6.02
C ARG A 329 11.36 -12.26 4.96
N LEU A 330 11.67 -13.55 4.93
CA LEU A 330 11.06 -14.51 4.01
C LEU A 330 9.65 -14.88 4.46
N PHE A 331 9.45 -15.14 5.75
CA PHE A 331 8.18 -15.62 6.33
C PHE A 331 7.03 -14.69 5.96
N THR A 332 7.22 -13.37 6.10
CA THR A 332 6.13 -12.42 5.86
C THR A 332 5.63 -12.43 4.43
N THR A 333 6.44 -12.89 3.46
CA THR A 333 5.98 -13.16 2.09
C THR A 333 5.33 -14.53 1.99
N ILE A 334 5.98 -15.60 2.45
CA ILE A 334 5.49 -16.97 2.26
C ILE A 334 4.14 -17.22 2.96
N ILE A 335 3.92 -16.68 4.16
CA ILE A 335 2.64 -16.80 4.89
C ILE A 335 1.45 -16.16 4.14
N ARG A 336 1.72 -15.23 3.21
CA ARG A 336 0.72 -14.55 2.38
C ARG A 336 0.57 -15.20 1.00
N PHE A 337 1.41 -16.17 0.66
CA PHE A 337 1.53 -16.69 -0.69
C PHE A 337 0.26 -17.38 -1.16
N ASP A 338 -0.14 -18.46 -0.47
CA ASP A 338 -1.36 -19.20 -0.81
C ASP A 338 -2.62 -18.38 -0.59
N VAL A 339 -2.61 -17.56 0.46
CA VAL A 339 -3.78 -16.80 0.93
C VAL A 339 -4.11 -15.61 0.03
N VAL A 340 -3.09 -15.04 -0.64
CA VAL A 340 -3.25 -13.86 -1.48
C VAL A 340 -2.54 -14.02 -2.81
N TYR A 341 -1.22 -14.24 -2.81
CA TYR A 341 -0.41 -14.02 -4.01
C TYR A 341 -0.74 -14.98 -5.15
N VAL A 342 -1.03 -16.25 -4.84
CA VAL A 342 -1.40 -17.26 -5.84
C VAL A 342 -2.53 -16.76 -6.74
N GLN A 343 -3.64 -16.30 -6.15
CA GLN A 343 -4.79 -15.84 -6.90
C GLN A 343 -4.69 -14.35 -7.27
N HIS A 344 -4.46 -13.47 -6.30
CA HIS A 344 -4.54 -12.02 -6.47
C HIS A 344 -3.41 -11.48 -7.35
N PHE A 345 -2.19 -12.00 -7.18
CA PHE A 345 -1.02 -11.61 -7.96
C PHE A 345 -0.68 -12.60 -9.09
N LYS A 346 -1.54 -13.60 -9.31
CA LYS A 346 -1.36 -14.64 -10.33
C LYS A 346 -0.04 -15.40 -10.17
N THR A 347 0.52 -15.50 -8.96
CA THR A 347 1.75 -16.28 -8.73
C THR A 347 1.41 -17.76 -8.60
N ASN A 348 0.93 -18.37 -9.67
CA ASN A 348 0.17 -19.62 -9.64
C ASN A 348 0.82 -20.79 -10.42
N ILE A 349 2.12 -20.74 -10.70
CA ILE A 349 2.83 -21.92 -11.26
C ILE A 349 2.71 -23.11 -10.29
N ARG A 350 2.77 -22.85 -8.98
CA ARG A 350 2.41 -23.77 -7.89
C ARG A 350 2.12 -22.97 -6.61
N ASP A 351 1.37 -23.55 -5.68
CA ASP A 351 1.18 -23.01 -4.32
C ASP A 351 2.29 -23.53 -3.38
N ILE A 352 2.38 -22.97 -2.16
CA ILE A 352 3.34 -23.42 -1.14
C ILE A 352 2.92 -24.77 -0.57
N ARG A 353 1.66 -24.91 -0.14
CA ARG A 353 1.18 -26.09 0.59
C ARG A 353 1.28 -27.41 -0.18
N SER A 354 1.17 -27.38 -1.50
CA SER A 354 1.20 -28.58 -2.36
C SER A 354 2.48 -28.63 -3.22
N GLY A 355 3.08 -27.48 -3.53
CA GLY A 355 4.21 -27.39 -4.46
C GLY A 355 5.60 -27.40 -3.83
N TYR A 356 5.73 -27.06 -2.54
CA TYR A 356 7.02 -26.86 -1.87
C TYR A 356 7.04 -27.49 -0.46
N PRO A 357 7.29 -28.81 -0.35
CA PRO A 357 7.25 -29.51 0.94
C PRO A 357 8.19 -28.95 2.00
N TYR A 358 9.41 -28.52 1.66
CA TYR A 358 10.39 -28.01 2.64
C TYR A 358 10.07 -26.57 3.08
N ILE A 359 9.67 -25.69 2.14
CA ILE A 359 9.15 -24.37 2.49
C ILE A 359 7.88 -24.50 3.33
N HIS A 360 6.95 -25.38 2.98
CA HIS A 360 5.71 -25.56 3.73
C HIS A 360 5.96 -26.09 5.15
N LYS A 361 6.91 -27.02 5.33
CA LYS A 361 7.35 -27.47 6.65
C LYS A 361 7.97 -26.32 7.46
N TRP A 362 8.90 -25.57 6.88
CA TRP A 362 9.53 -24.41 7.53
C TRP A 362 8.51 -23.34 7.94
N LEU A 363 7.55 -23.04 7.05
CA LEU A 363 6.48 -22.07 7.27
C LEU A 363 5.60 -22.47 8.46
N ARG A 364 5.16 -23.73 8.49
CA ARG A 364 4.31 -24.27 9.57
C ARG A 364 5.03 -24.26 10.91
N ASN A 365 6.31 -24.67 10.94
CA ASN A 365 7.12 -24.60 12.15
C ASN A 365 7.18 -23.18 12.71
N LEU A 366 7.51 -22.19 11.87
CA LEU A 366 7.55 -20.79 12.32
C LEU A 366 6.19 -20.33 12.85
N TYR A 367 5.11 -20.57 12.10
CA TYR A 367 3.77 -20.09 12.47
C TYR A 367 3.23 -20.73 13.75
N TRP A 368 3.34 -22.06 13.90
CA TRP A 368 2.72 -22.79 15.01
C TRP A 368 3.60 -22.88 16.26
N ASN A 369 4.93 -22.98 16.09
CA ASN A 369 5.84 -23.23 17.22
C ASN A 369 6.55 -21.98 17.73
N VAL A 370 6.43 -20.85 17.03
CA VAL A 370 7.04 -19.58 17.44
C VAL A 370 5.96 -18.50 17.51
N SER A 371 5.51 -18.18 18.73
CA SER A 371 4.41 -17.25 19.00
C SER A 371 4.58 -15.90 18.29
N ALA A 372 5.81 -15.41 18.16
CA ALA A 372 6.14 -14.16 17.48
C ALA A 372 5.73 -14.13 15.99
N PHE A 373 5.57 -15.27 15.34
CA PHE A 373 5.17 -15.38 13.93
C PHE A 373 3.66 -15.66 13.80
N GLY A 374 3.13 -16.56 14.62
CA GLY A 374 1.71 -16.92 14.61
C GLY A 374 0.80 -15.78 15.10
N GLU A 375 1.07 -15.25 16.30
CA GLU A 375 0.21 -14.25 16.95
C GLU A 375 0.22 -12.87 16.28
N THR A 376 1.19 -12.60 15.40
CA THR A 376 1.24 -11.35 14.64
C THR A 376 0.62 -11.48 13.24
N THR A 377 0.10 -12.66 12.87
CA THR A 377 -0.47 -12.94 11.55
C THR A 377 -2.00 -12.87 11.56
N GLU A 378 -2.55 -11.77 11.05
CA GLU A 378 -4.00 -11.58 10.90
C GLU A 378 -4.48 -11.85 9.46
N PHE A 379 -4.97 -13.06 9.20
CA PHE A 379 -5.38 -13.46 7.84
C PHE A 379 -6.55 -12.63 7.29
N THR A 380 -7.49 -12.18 8.11
CA THR A 380 -8.60 -11.31 7.68
C THR A 380 -8.07 -9.98 7.16
N HIS A 381 -7.14 -9.36 7.88
CA HIS A 381 -6.48 -8.11 7.46
C HIS A 381 -5.69 -8.32 6.17
N ILE A 382 -4.90 -9.39 6.11
CA ILE A 382 -4.12 -9.77 4.93
C ILE A 382 -5.04 -9.92 3.71
N LYS A 383 -6.06 -10.78 3.76
CA LYS A 383 -6.94 -11.03 2.62
C LYS A 383 -7.66 -9.76 2.19
N ASN A 384 -8.35 -9.11 3.12
CA ASN A 384 -9.19 -7.96 2.81
C ASN A 384 -8.38 -6.77 2.30
N HIS A 385 -7.19 -6.51 2.85
CA HIS A 385 -6.34 -5.44 2.32
C HIS A 385 -6.07 -5.66 0.83
N TYR A 386 -5.51 -6.81 0.47
CA TYR A 386 -5.07 -7.02 -0.90
C TYR A 386 -6.24 -7.08 -1.88
N THR A 387 -7.29 -7.83 -1.55
CA THR A 387 -8.37 -8.10 -2.50
C THR A 387 -9.36 -6.94 -2.58
N LYS A 388 -9.52 -6.14 -1.51
CA LYS A 388 -10.48 -5.03 -1.51
C LYS A 388 -9.86 -3.66 -1.80
N SER A 389 -8.57 -3.46 -1.52
CA SER A 389 -7.88 -2.18 -1.75
C SER A 389 -7.30 -2.06 -3.17
N HIS A 390 -6.94 -3.17 -3.81
CA HIS A 390 -6.35 -3.18 -5.15
C HIS A 390 -7.41 -3.31 -6.25
N THR A 391 -8.30 -2.32 -6.36
CA THR A 391 -9.40 -2.33 -7.35
C THR A 391 -8.91 -2.34 -8.81
N GLN A 392 -7.67 -1.94 -9.06
CA GLN A 392 -7.03 -2.07 -10.37
C GLN A 392 -6.71 -3.52 -10.77
N ILE A 393 -6.64 -4.44 -9.80
CA ILE A 393 -6.47 -5.89 -10.04
C ILE A 393 -7.82 -6.61 -9.89
N ASN A 394 -8.55 -6.29 -8.83
CA ASN A 394 -9.80 -6.93 -8.46
C ASN A 394 -10.92 -5.89 -8.37
N GLN A 395 -11.50 -5.58 -9.53
CA GLN A 395 -12.41 -4.43 -9.71
C GLN A 395 -13.63 -4.44 -8.77
N PHE A 396 -14.17 -5.60 -8.45
CA PHE A 396 -15.36 -5.74 -7.60
C PHE A 396 -15.03 -5.90 -6.11
N SER A 397 -13.75 -5.85 -5.73
CA SER A 397 -13.30 -6.00 -4.34
C SER A 397 -13.84 -7.26 -3.65
N ILE A 398 -14.04 -8.35 -4.39
CA ILE A 398 -14.50 -9.63 -3.83
C ILE A 398 -13.30 -10.30 -3.15
N ALA A 399 -13.43 -10.62 -1.86
CA ALA A 399 -12.43 -11.39 -1.12
C ALA A 399 -12.70 -12.90 -1.29
N PRO A 400 -11.76 -13.69 -1.84
CA PRO A 400 -11.92 -15.14 -1.93
C PRO A 400 -12.05 -15.78 -0.55
N LEU A 401 -12.89 -16.81 -0.42
CA LEU A 401 -12.99 -17.59 0.82
C LEU A 401 -11.76 -18.45 1.06
N GLY A 402 -11.20 -19.03 -0.01
CA GLY A 402 -10.04 -19.90 0.10
C GLY A 402 -8.70 -19.18 0.30
N PRO A 403 -7.63 -19.95 0.42
CA PRO A 403 -7.64 -21.39 0.70
C PRO A 403 -8.06 -21.66 2.15
N GLU A 404 -8.76 -22.77 2.40
CA GLU A 404 -9.24 -23.16 3.75
C GLU A 404 -8.58 -24.49 4.18
N PRO A 405 -7.87 -24.55 5.32
CA PRO A 405 -7.53 -23.41 6.19
C PRO A 405 -6.48 -22.47 5.55
N PRO A 406 -6.33 -21.22 6.05
CA PRO A 406 -5.30 -20.29 5.60
C PRO A 406 -3.87 -20.86 5.73
N ILE A 407 -3.63 -21.62 6.79
CA ILE A 407 -2.42 -22.41 7.01
C ILE A 407 -2.81 -23.78 7.59
N LEU A 408 -2.24 -24.86 7.05
CA LEU A 408 -2.45 -26.21 7.57
C LEU A 408 -1.72 -26.40 8.91
N ARG A 409 -2.27 -27.24 9.78
CA ARG A 409 -1.56 -27.69 10.99
C ARG A 409 -0.36 -28.57 10.63
N GLU A 410 0.53 -28.79 11.59
CA GLU A 410 1.74 -29.60 11.38
C GLU A 410 1.42 -31.08 11.11
N ASP A 411 0.32 -31.60 11.67
CA ASP A 411 -0.18 -32.97 11.48
C ASP A 411 -1.14 -33.10 10.27
N GLU A 412 -1.43 -31.99 9.60
CA GLU A 412 -2.30 -31.96 8.42
C GLU A 412 -1.51 -31.95 7.12
N GLU A 413 -2.11 -32.49 6.07
CA GLU A 413 -1.57 -32.52 4.72
C GLU A 413 -2.68 -32.27 3.70
N VAL A 414 -2.30 -31.84 2.50
CA VAL A 414 -3.25 -31.63 1.40
C VAL A 414 -3.91 -32.96 1.00
N PRO A 415 -5.18 -32.96 0.53
CA PRO A 415 -5.93 -34.20 0.28
C PRO A 415 -5.21 -35.21 -0.63
N ALA A 416 -4.52 -34.73 -1.68
CA ALA A 416 -3.78 -35.60 -2.59
C ALA A 416 -2.62 -36.32 -1.89
N VAL A 417 -1.89 -35.65 -1.00
CA VAL A 417 -0.79 -36.25 -0.22
C VAL A 417 -1.35 -37.23 0.81
N LYS A 418 -2.45 -36.88 1.49
CA LYS A 418 -3.15 -37.80 2.42
C LYS A 418 -3.55 -39.11 1.73
N TYR A 419 -4.12 -39.02 0.53
CA TYR A 419 -4.47 -40.20 -0.28
C TYR A 419 -3.24 -41.01 -0.70
N ALA A 420 -2.17 -40.37 -1.16
CA ALA A 420 -0.94 -41.08 -1.54
C ALA A 420 -0.29 -41.82 -0.36
N LEU A 421 -0.31 -41.23 0.85
CA LEU A 421 0.20 -41.86 2.07
C LEU A 421 -0.67 -43.02 2.54
N SER A 422 -1.99 -42.98 2.32
CA SER A 422 -2.87 -44.09 2.69
C SER A 422 -2.65 -45.34 1.84
N LEU A 423 -2.13 -45.20 0.60
CA LEU A 423 -1.80 -46.33 -0.27
C LEU A 423 -0.50 -47.05 0.11
N ARG A 424 0.31 -46.47 1.01
CA ARG A 424 1.56 -47.06 1.51
C ARG A 424 1.38 -47.87 2.80
N LYS A 425 0.21 -47.79 3.44
CA LYS A 425 -0.18 -48.57 4.62
C LYS A 425 -0.93 -49.81 4.15
#